data_AF-K1R276-F1
#
_entry.id   AF-K1R276-F1
#
_cell.length_a   1.000
_cell.length_b   1.000
_cell.length_c   1.000
_cell.angle_alpha   90.00
_cell.angle_beta   90.00
_cell.angle_gamma   90.00
#
_symmetry.space_group_name_H-M   'P 1'
#
loop_
_entity.id
_entity.type
_entity.pdbx_description
1 polymer ?
#
loop_
_entity_poly.entity_id
_entity_poly.type
_entity_poly.pdbx_seq_one_letter_code
_entity_poly.pdbx_strand_id
1 'polypeptide(L)'
;MNITEFTPTGWAKDKFLKDEILDTLDLTTEQDFIYAISVQGHGAYSVDDSYESKIKVTGLDDESLTREYEYYADQTREMDKFIGSLVKALKKRKEETILVMYGDHLPSLGITAENLKNKNVYQTQYVIWSNFDNDYYKT
;
A
#
# COMPACT_ATOMS: atom_id res chain seq x y z
N MET A 1 -0.92 18.55 4.42
CA MET A 1 -0.49 17.33 5.13
C MET A 1 0.22 17.62 6.45
N ASN A 2 -0.38 17.21 7.57
CA ASN A 2 0.24 17.24 8.90
C ASN A 2 0.51 15.80 9.38
N ILE A 3 1.75 15.33 9.22
CA ILE A 3 2.14 13.96 9.57
C ILE A 3 2.51 13.89 11.06
N THR A 4 1.80 13.06 11.81
CA THR A 4 2.02 12.88 13.25
C THR A 4 2.42 11.46 13.66
N GLU A 5 2.39 10.50 12.72
CA GLU A 5 2.76 9.11 12.98
C GLU A 5 3.65 8.55 11.87
N PHE A 6 4.66 7.80 12.31
CA PHE A 6 5.68 7.20 11.45
C PHE A 6 5.81 5.71 11.76
N THR A 7 6.36 4.95 10.82
CA THR A 7 6.83 3.58 11.08
C THR A 7 8.05 3.61 12.02
N PRO A 8 8.42 2.48 12.64
CA PRO A 8 9.67 2.37 13.40
C PRO A 8 10.92 2.75 12.59
N THR A 9 10.85 2.63 11.27
CA THR A 9 11.94 2.97 10.34
C THR A 9 11.85 4.39 9.78
N GLY A 10 10.90 5.20 10.26
CA GLY A 10 10.81 6.63 9.97
C GLY A 10 9.96 7.02 8.75
N TRP A 11 9.23 6.10 8.14
CA TRP A 11 8.32 6.41 7.02
C TRP A 11 6.98 6.94 7.52
N ALA A 12 6.42 7.95 6.85
CA ALA A 12 5.08 8.43 7.17
C ALA A 12 4.04 7.31 6.98
N LYS A 13 3.04 7.25 7.86
CA LYS A 13 1.92 6.31 7.70
C LYS A 13 1.01 6.74 6.55
N ASP A 14 0.64 5.83 5.65
CA ASP A 14 -0.13 6.16 4.43
C ASP A 14 -1.57 6.57 4.74
N LYS A 15 -2.07 6.30 5.94
CA LYS A 15 -3.39 6.77 6.38
C LYS A 15 -3.58 8.28 6.22
N PHE A 16 -2.50 9.07 6.28
CA PHE A 16 -2.56 10.52 6.09
C PHE A 16 -2.77 10.94 4.63
N LEU A 17 -2.50 10.06 3.65
CA LEU A 17 -2.76 10.34 2.23
C LEU A 17 -4.26 10.41 1.94
N LYS A 18 -5.09 9.67 2.69
CA LYS A 18 -6.53 9.60 2.43
C LYS A 18 -7.16 10.99 2.42
N ASP A 19 -6.94 11.74 3.49
CA ASP A 19 -7.63 13.02 3.68
C ASP A 19 -7.09 14.05 2.70
N GLU A 20 -5.80 14.03 2.38
CA GLU A 20 -5.21 14.94 1.38
C GLU A 20 -5.70 14.64 -0.04
N ILE A 21 -5.91 13.36 -0.40
CA ILE A 21 -6.53 12.99 -1.67
C ILE A 21 -7.97 13.51 -1.73
N LEU A 22 -8.76 13.32 -0.66
CA LEU A 22 -10.14 13.76 -0.61
C LEU A 22 -10.27 15.29 -0.63
N ASP A 23 -9.45 15.99 0.15
CA ASP A 23 -9.40 17.45 0.18
C ASP A 23 -9.03 17.99 -1.21
N THR A 24 -8.08 17.35 -1.90
CA THR A 24 -7.69 17.73 -3.27
C THR A 24 -8.87 17.57 -4.25
N LEU A 25 -9.59 16.44 -4.19
CA LEU A 25 -10.80 16.20 -5.00
C LEU A 25 -11.96 17.16 -4.68
N ASP A 26 -11.92 17.86 -3.54
CA ASP A 26 -12.95 18.83 -3.15
C ASP A 26 -12.57 20.27 -3.53
N LEU A 27 -11.35 20.51 -4.04
CA LEU A 27 -10.91 21.84 -4.50
C LEU A 27 -11.56 22.27 -5.82
N THR A 28 -12.02 21.31 -6.62
CA THR A 28 -12.62 21.58 -7.93
C THR A 28 -13.95 20.83 -8.09
N THR A 29 -14.75 21.28 -9.05
CA THR A 29 -15.93 20.53 -9.52
C THR A 29 -15.71 19.97 -10.93
N GLU A 30 -14.49 20.13 -11.46
CA GLU A 30 -14.10 19.73 -12.80
C GLU A 30 -13.35 18.39 -12.73
N GLN A 31 -13.00 17.83 -13.88
CA GLN A 31 -12.24 16.59 -13.92
C GLN A 31 -10.84 16.76 -13.30
N ASP A 32 -10.54 15.97 -12.27
CA ASP A 32 -9.24 15.92 -11.62
C ASP A 32 -8.39 14.70 -12.05
N PHE A 33 -7.07 14.87 -11.97
CA PHE A 33 -6.11 13.76 -12.04
C PHE A 33 -5.14 13.85 -10.85
N ILE A 34 -5.20 12.87 -9.96
CA ILE A 34 -4.34 12.79 -8.79
C ILE A 34 -3.33 11.66 -8.98
N TYR A 35 -2.05 12.00 -8.86
CA TYR A 35 -0.96 11.04 -8.76
C TYR A 35 -0.41 11.06 -7.33
N ALA A 36 -0.68 10.00 -6.57
CA ALA A 36 -0.27 9.86 -5.19
C ALA A 36 0.68 8.67 -5.02
N ILE A 37 1.75 8.87 -4.26
CA ILE A 37 2.76 7.85 -3.98
C ILE A 37 2.72 7.55 -2.48
N SER A 38 2.35 6.31 -2.15
CA SER A 38 2.49 5.76 -0.78
C SER A 38 3.94 5.50 -0.43
N VAL A 39 4.30 5.64 0.84
CA VAL A 39 5.69 5.44 1.32
C VAL A 39 5.80 4.51 2.52
N GLN A 40 4.69 4.14 3.17
CA GLN A 40 4.74 3.37 4.41
C GLN A 40 5.42 2.00 4.26
N GLY A 41 5.26 1.35 3.10
CA GLY A 41 5.85 0.04 2.80
C GLY A 41 7.34 0.06 2.45
N HIS A 42 7.97 1.24 2.45
CA HIS A 42 9.37 1.39 2.07
C HIS A 42 10.31 0.80 3.15
N GLY A 43 11.42 0.22 2.68
CA GLY A 43 12.47 -0.31 3.54
C GLY A 43 13.36 0.76 4.20
N ALA A 44 14.36 0.40 5.02
CA ALA A 44 14.73 -0.97 5.39
C ALA A 44 13.64 -1.66 6.24
N TYR A 45 13.69 -2.99 6.32
CA TYR A 45 12.68 -3.81 7.03
C TYR A 45 13.14 -4.30 8.39
N SER A 46 14.42 -4.12 8.72
CA SER A 46 14.97 -4.43 10.03
C SER A 46 14.40 -3.45 11.07
N VAL A 47 13.85 -4.00 12.14
CA VAL A 47 13.22 -3.24 13.24
C VAL A 47 13.78 -3.68 14.59
N ASP A 48 13.77 -2.75 15.54
CA ASP A 48 14.20 -3.00 16.92
C ASP A 48 13.33 -4.06 17.62
N ASP A 49 13.89 -4.73 18.63
CA ASP A 49 13.23 -5.77 19.44
C ASP A 49 11.94 -5.29 20.13
N SER A 50 11.81 -3.98 20.36
CA SER A 50 10.58 -3.39 20.88
C SER A 50 9.39 -3.40 19.90
N TYR A 51 9.63 -3.66 18.61
CA TYR A 51 8.55 -3.74 17.63
C TYR A 51 7.87 -5.12 17.65
N GLU A 52 6.61 -5.15 18.05
CA GLU A 52 5.78 -6.34 18.00
C GLU A 52 4.84 -6.32 16.77
N SER A 53 5.15 -7.16 15.78
CA SER A 53 4.29 -7.33 14.60
C SER A 53 2.96 -8.00 14.97
N LYS A 54 1.85 -7.49 14.39
CA LYS A 54 0.53 -8.14 14.46
C LYS A 54 0.38 -9.31 13.49
N ILE A 55 1.33 -9.51 12.58
CA ILE A 55 1.37 -10.62 11.65
C ILE A 55 2.52 -11.55 12.05
N LYS A 56 2.23 -12.85 12.12
CA LYS A 56 3.24 -13.88 12.36
C LYS A 56 3.55 -14.63 11.09
N VAL A 57 4.84 -14.74 10.79
CA VAL A 57 5.37 -15.43 9.60
C VAL A 57 6.04 -16.72 10.07
N THR A 58 5.84 -17.80 9.34
CA THR A 58 6.40 -19.12 9.68
C THR A 58 6.98 -19.77 8.43
N GLY A 59 7.87 -20.75 8.60
CA GLY A 59 8.48 -21.49 7.50
C GLY A 59 9.80 -20.92 6.97
N LEU A 60 10.42 -19.99 7.70
CA LEU A 60 11.77 -19.51 7.48
C LEU A 60 12.66 -19.97 8.64
N ASP A 61 13.89 -20.39 8.32
CA ASP A 61 14.87 -20.82 9.33
C ASP A 61 15.62 -19.64 9.96
N ASP A 62 15.70 -18.50 9.25
CA ASP A 62 16.37 -17.29 9.71
C ASP A 62 15.39 -16.40 10.50
N GLU A 63 15.65 -16.25 11.81
CA GLU A 63 14.82 -15.44 12.71
C GLU A 63 14.85 -13.94 12.36
N SER A 64 15.98 -13.40 11.92
CA SER A 64 16.10 -11.99 11.51
C SER A 64 15.25 -11.74 10.27
N LEU A 65 15.38 -12.59 9.25
CA LEU A 65 14.58 -12.51 8.05
C LEU A 65 13.09 -12.69 8.35
N THR A 66 12.74 -13.62 9.24
CA THR A 66 11.35 -13.81 9.70
C THR A 66 10.78 -12.51 10.25
N ARG A 67 11.54 -11.79 11.10
CA ARG A 67 11.10 -10.51 11.65
C ARG A 67 10.93 -9.42 10.60
N GLU A 68 11.79 -9.37 9.59
CA GLU A 68 11.65 -8.43 8.47
C GLU A 68 10.39 -8.70 7.65
N TYR A 69 10.07 -9.97 7.38
CA TYR A 69 8.82 -10.36 6.73
C TYR A 69 7.59 -10.06 7.60
N GLU A 70 7.66 -10.31 8.91
CA GLU A 70 6.59 -9.97 9.85
C GLU A 70 6.32 -8.45 9.85
N TYR A 71 7.39 -7.64 9.85
CA TYR A 71 7.28 -6.19 9.79
C TYR A 71 6.68 -5.72 8.47
N TYR A 72 7.19 -6.20 7.33
CA TYR A 72 6.68 -5.86 6.00
C TYR A 72 5.20 -6.24 5.83
N ALA A 73 4.80 -7.43 6.29
CA ALA A 73 3.42 -7.89 6.24
C ALA A 73 2.49 -7.02 7.13
N ASP A 74 2.97 -6.57 8.28
CA ASP A 74 2.20 -5.68 9.15
C ASP A 74 2.06 -4.26 8.59
N GLN A 75 3.10 -3.73 7.93
CA GLN A 75 2.96 -2.46 7.18
C GLN A 75 1.97 -2.61 6.03
N THR A 76 2.05 -3.72 5.27
CA THR A 76 1.09 -4.01 4.19
C THR A 76 -0.34 -4.12 4.71
N ARG A 77 -0.56 -4.72 5.88
CA ARG A 77 -1.88 -4.77 6.56
C ARG A 77 -2.42 -3.37 6.87
N GLU A 78 -1.57 -2.41 7.20
CA GLU A 78 -1.98 -1.03 7.45
C GLU A 78 -2.23 -0.24 6.18
N MET A 79 -1.43 -0.47 5.14
CA MET A 79 -1.65 0.08 3.80
C MET A 79 -2.98 -0.43 3.22
N ASP A 80 -3.32 -1.71 3.41
CA ASP A 80 -4.62 -2.28 3.03
C ASP A 80 -5.78 -1.58 3.76
N LYS A 81 -5.64 -1.29 5.07
CA LYS A 81 -6.64 -0.50 5.81
C LYS A 81 -6.80 0.92 5.26
N PHE A 82 -5.68 1.57 4.91
CA PHE A 82 -5.70 2.87 4.24
C PHE A 82 -6.48 2.79 2.93
N ILE A 83 -6.14 1.84 2.05
CA ILE A 83 -6.83 1.63 0.77
C ILE A 83 -8.33 1.38 0.98
N GLY A 84 -8.70 0.48 1.90
CA GLY A 84 -10.09 0.19 2.20
C GLY A 84 -10.86 1.43 2.69
N SER A 85 -10.21 2.28 3.49
CA SER A 85 -10.80 3.54 3.96
C SER A 85 -10.95 4.59 2.85
N LEU A 86 -9.99 4.68 1.93
CA LEU A 86 -10.06 5.53 0.74
C LEU A 86 -11.18 5.08 -0.20
N VAL A 87 -11.21 3.80 -0.56
CA VAL A 87 -12.28 3.22 -1.40
C VAL A 87 -13.66 3.45 -0.78
N LYS A 88 -13.81 3.28 0.54
CA LYS A 88 -15.08 3.56 1.23
C LYS A 88 -15.50 5.03 1.13
N ALA A 89 -14.56 5.97 1.11
CA ALA A 89 -14.84 7.39 0.93
C ALA A 89 -15.21 7.69 -0.53
N LEU A 90 -14.42 7.22 -1.50
CA LEU A 90 -14.67 7.39 -2.94
C LEU A 90 -16.01 6.79 -3.38
N LYS A 91 -16.41 5.63 -2.80
CA LYS A 91 -17.74 5.02 -3.01
C LYS A 91 -18.92 5.93 -2.67
N LYS A 92 -18.73 6.91 -1.79
CA LYS A 92 -19.79 7.83 -1.35
C LYS A 92 -19.82 9.12 -2.17
N ARG A 93 -18.79 9.38 -2.98
CA ARG A 93 -18.74 10.54 -3.86
C ARG A 93 -19.72 10.35 -5.02
N LYS A 94 -20.33 11.45 -5.47
CA LYS A 94 -21.22 11.47 -6.65
C LYS A 94 -20.45 11.50 -7.96
N GLU A 95 -19.26 12.07 -7.92
CA GLU A 95 -18.38 12.16 -9.07
C GLU A 95 -17.82 10.78 -9.44
N GLU A 96 -17.90 10.43 -10.72
CA GLU A 96 -17.37 9.19 -11.26
C GLU A 96 -15.85 9.15 -11.07
N THR A 97 -15.37 8.14 -10.37
CA THR A 97 -13.96 8.00 -9.98
C THR A 97 -13.43 6.66 -10.46
N ILE A 98 -12.25 6.68 -11.09
CA ILE A 98 -11.42 5.51 -11.32
C ILE A 98 -10.20 5.62 -10.42
N LEU A 99 -9.95 4.59 -9.61
CA LEU A 99 -8.75 4.42 -8.80
C LEU A 99 -7.88 3.33 -9.41
N VAL A 100 -6.64 3.69 -9.75
CA VAL A 100 -5.62 2.76 -10.20
C VAL A 100 -4.58 2.63 -9.09
N MET A 101 -4.34 1.41 -8.64
CA MET A 101 -3.33 1.09 -7.62
C MET A 101 -2.36 0.08 -8.21
N TYR A 102 -1.06 0.30 -8.03
CA TYR A 102 -0.05 -0.64 -8.48
C TYR A 102 1.18 -0.57 -7.59
N GLY A 103 1.85 -1.71 -7.41
CA GLY A 103 3.18 -1.74 -6.80
C GLY A 103 4.24 -1.32 -7.82
N ASP A 104 5.20 -0.51 -7.40
CA ASP A 104 6.34 -0.08 -8.21
C ASP A 104 7.39 -1.19 -8.37
N HIS A 105 7.72 -1.90 -7.28
CA HIS A 105 8.62 -3.06 -7.30
C HIS A 105 8.36 -4.02 -6.12
N LEU A 106 9.03 -5.19 -6.12
CA LEU A 106 9.04 -6.10 -4.97
C LEU A 106 9.87 -5.53 -3.81
N PRO A 107 9.54 -5.84 -2.54
CA PRO A 107 10.32 -5.37 -1.40
C PRO A 107 11.75 -5.94 -1.42
N SER A 108 12.72 -5.15 -0.95
CA SER A 108 14.13 -5.53 -0.82
C SER A 108 14.39 -6.54 0.32
N LEU A 109 13.66 -7.66 0.34
CA LEU A 109 13.75 -8.76 1.32
C LEU A 109 14.61 -9.94 0.81
N GLY A 110 15.53 -9.68 -0.12
CA GLY A 110 16.35 -10.72 -0.74
C GLY A 110 15.57 -11.71 -1.63
N ILE A 111 14.38 -11.33 -2.11
CA ILE A 111 13.54 -12.18 -2.96
C ILE A 111 14.25 -12.41 -4.30
N THR A 112 14.51 -13.68 -4.60
CA THR A 112 15.05 -14.12 -5.89
C THR A 112 13.96 -14.76 -6.74
N ALA A 113 14.25 -14.94 -8.03
CA ALA A 113 13.36 -15.68 -8.92
C ALA A 113 13.02 -17.08 -8.37
N GLU A 114 13.95 -17.74 -7.67
CA GLU A 114 13.72 -19.07 -7.13
C GLU A 114 12.59 -19.11 -6.11
N ASN A 115 12.43 -18.04 -5.33
CA ASN A 115 11.37 -17.89 -4.32
C ASN A 115 9.97 -17.67 -4.93
N LEU A 116 9.88 -17.28 -6.20
CA LEU A 116 8.62 -16.86 -6.82
C LEU A 116 8.07 -17.94 -7.77
N LYS A 117 6.75 -18.17 -7.72
CA LYS A 117 6.07 -19.14 -8.60
C LYS A 117 6.22 -18.80 -10.09
N ASN A 118 6.18 -17.52 -10.44
CA ASN A 118 6.31 -17.02 -11.80
C ASN A 118 7.77 -16.79 -12.25
N LYS A 119 8.76 -17.02 -11.36
CA LYS A 119 10.19 -16.74 -11.60
C LYS A 119 10.51 -15.31 -12.08
N ASN A 120 9.62 -14.34 -11.82
CA ASN A 120 9.76 -12.96 -12.30
C ASN A 120 9.78 -11.98 -11.13
N VAL A 121 10.97 -11.44 -10.82
CA VAL A 121 11.19 -10.45 -9.75
C VAL A 121 10.69 -9.04 -10.10
N TYR A 122 10.26 -8.81 -11.34
CA TYR A 122 9.75 -7.51 -11.81
C TYR A 122 8.23 -7.44 -11.87
N GLN A 123 7.52 -8.50 -11.47
CA GLN A 123 6.05 -8.51 -11.49
C GLN A 123 5.47 -8.10 -10.15
N THR A 124 4.71 -7.00 -10.14
CA THR A 124 3.90 -6.54 -9.02
C THR A 124 2.41 -6.72 -9.30
N GLN A 125 1.57 -6.44 -8.29
CA GLN A 125 0.12 -6.41 -8.45
C GLN A 125 -0.33 -5.03 -8.91
N TYR A 126 -1.42 -5.00 -9.69
CA TYR A 126 -2.17 -3.79 -9.97
C TYR A 126 -3.67 -4.08 -9.85
N VAL A 127 -4.43 -3.06 -9.48
CA VAL A 127 -5.88 -3.13 -9.32
C VAL A 127 -6.47 -1.85 -9.91
N ILE A 128 -7.51 -2.01 -10.72
CA ILE A 128 -8.33 -0.90 -11.20
C ILE A 128 -9.71 -1.05 -10.58
N TRP A 129 -10.19 0.02 -9.96
CA TRP A 129 -11.49 0.07 -9.30
C TRP A 129 -12.23 1.34 -9.71
N SER A 130 -13.56 1.27 -9.83
CA SER A 130 -14.41 2.42 -10.09
C SER A 130 -15.58 2.49 -9.12
N ASN A 131 -16.06 3.71 -8.82
CA ASN A 131 -17.27 3.91 -8.00
C ASN A 131 -18.58 3.89 -8.82
N PHE A 132 -18.48 3.62 -10.12
CA PHE A 132 -19.59 3.53 -11.08
C PHE A 132 -19.41 2.29 -11.97
N ASP A 133 -20.52 1.80 -12.53
CA ASP A 133 -20.53 0.68 -13.46
C ASP A 133 -19.95 1.11 -14.82
N ASN A 134 -19.03 0.31 -15.37
CA ASN A 134 -18.48 0.49 -16.71
C ASN A 134 -17.99 -0.84 -17.28
N ASP A 135 -17.63 -0.85 -18.57
CA ASP A 135 -17.10 -2.02 -19.27
C ASP A 135 -15.68 -1.84 -19.82
N TYR A 136 -14.95 -0.82 -19.33
CA TYR A 136 -13.62 -0.45 -19.83
C TYR A 136 -12.54 -1.51 -19.60
N TYR A 137 -12.74 -2.41 -18.64
CA TYR A 137 -11.70 -3.34 -18.14
C TYR A 137 -12.03 -4.82 -18.40
N LYS A 138 -12.95 -5.12 -19.32
CA LYS A 138 -13.25 -6.50 -19.71
C LYS A 138 -12.01 -7.12 -20.38
N THR A 139 -11.59 -8.27 -19.86
CA THR A 139 -10.53 -9.13 -20.43
C THR A 139 -11.11 -10.21 -21.31
#